data_AF-A0A2H5VG38-F1
#
_entry.id   AF-A0A2H5VG38-F1
#
_cell.length_a   1.000
_cell.length_b   1.000
_cell.length_c   1.000
_cell.angle_alpha   90.00
_cell.angle_beta   90.00
_cell.angle_gamma   90.00
#
_symmetry.space_group_name_H-M   'P 1'
#
loop_
_entity.id
_entity.type
_entity.pdbx_description
1 polymer ?
#
loop_
_entity_poly.entity_id
_entity_poly.type
_entity_poly.pdbx_seq_one_letter_code
_entity_poly.pdbx_strand_id
1 'polypeptide(L)'
;MDTVTESAMAIAMARAGGIGIIHRFLPIEQQVKEIVKVKRSESILIEKPVTISPDKTIKEAKELMKQYGIGGIVVIDENQKVIGIITTRDVKFEDREDLLVKEVMTKDVITAPFGTTIEEAKEILKVNKIEKLPIVDEFGKLKGLITAKDITKREEYPEACKDSKGRLRVGAAIGVKGDYLERAEALIQAECDVLVVDIAHGHSDLAIRAVSKIKEKFDKVEVIAGNVATAQGTKDLIDAGVDGVKVGVGSGSICITRIVTGAGVPQLTAIMDCAKVGHEYDIPIIADGGIRNSGDITKALAAGASSVMIGSLLAGTDESPGITIIRPDGRYKMSRGMASLTATIDRRVREGSNIDEAELLEYVPEGVEAMVPYKGKTMEIISKLVGGLRSGMSYCGASNIKELWEKAEFILVSEASYKEGLPHDVKLIY
;
A
#
# COMPACT_ATOMS: atom_id res chain seq x y z
N MET A 1 2.51 8.99 -1.20
CA MET A 1 2.73 10.36 -0.66
C MET A 1 2.64 10.32 0.86
N ASP A 2 3.35 11.21 1.58
CA ASP A 2 3.38 11.23 3.06
C ASP A 2 2.06 11.65 3.72
N THR A 3 1.15 12.28 2.96
CA THR A 3 -0.23 12.58 3.40
C THR A 3 -1.27 11.61 2.86
N VAL A 4 -0.86 10.49 2.26
CA VAL A 4 -1.79 9.49 1.70
C VAL A 4 -1.49 8.09 2.19
N THR A 5 -0.24 7.63 2.14
CA THR A 5 0.04 6.19 2.27
C THR A 5 1.17 5.86 3.23
N GLU A 6 0.77 5.42 4.43
CA GLU A 6 1.54 4.58 5.34
C GLU A 6 0.82 3.22 5.49
N SER A 7 1.20 2.39 6.47
CA SER A 7 0.68 1.02 6.63
C SER A 7 -0.85 0.95 6.75
N ALA A 8 -1.50 1.91 7.42
CA ALA A 8 -2.96 1.92 7.56
C ALA A 8 -3.67 2.00 6.20
N MET A 9 -3.28 2.96 5.36
CA MET A 9 -3.80 3.08 3.99
C MET A 9 -3.43 1.87 3.14
N ALA A 10 -2.18 1.39 3.23
CA ALA A 10 -1.74 0.24 2.43
C ALA A 10 -2.52 -1.04 2.77
N ILE A 11 -2.82 -1.28 4.05
CA ILE A 11 -3.69 -2.38 4.50
C ILE A 11 -5.10 -2.21 3.95
N ALA A 12 -5.68 -1.00 4.06
CA ALA A 12 -7.03 -0.74 3.54
C ALA A 12 -7.12 -0.94 2.02
N MET A 13 -6.14 -0.43 1.26
CA MET A 13 -6.06 -0.61 -0.19
C MET A 13 -5.91 -2.07 -0.58
N ALA A 14 -5.02 -2.81 0.08
CA ALA A 14 -4.83 -4.23 -0.19
C ALA A 14 -6.09 -5.05 0.10
N ARG A 15 -6.81 -4.76 1.20
CA ARG A 15 -8.11 -5.37 1.49
C ARG A 15 -9.18 -5.08 0.45
N ALA A 16 -9.12 -3.91 -0.18
CA ALA A 16 -10.03 -3.52 -1.26
C ALA A 16 -9.69 -4.16 -2.62
N GLY A 17 -8.62 -4.95 -2.71
CA GLY A 17 -8.11 -5.53 -3.96
C GLY A 17 -7.16 -4.63 -4.75
N GLY A 18 -6.78 -3.48 -4.19
CA GLY A 18 -5.73 -2.62 -4.73
C GLY A 18 -4.37 -2.86 -4.08
N ILE A 19 -3.48 -1.87 -4.16
CA ILE A 19 -2.18 -1.87 -3.48
C ILE A 19 -1.84 -0.47 -2.98
N GLY A 20 -1.21 -0.37 -1.82
CA GLY A 20 -0.66 0.89 -1.30
C GLY A 20 0.84 0.99 -1.53
N ILE A 21 1.32 2.18 -1.91
CA ILE A 21 2.74 2.48 -2.06
C ILE A 21 3.22 3.35 -0.89
N ILE A 22 3.99 2.75 0.03
CA ILE A 22 4.57 3.46 1.18
C ILE A 22 5.56 4.51 0.67
N HIS A 23 5.37 5.77 1.07
CA HIS A 23 6.22 6.87 0.63
C HIS A 23 7.66 6.77 1.16
N ARG A 24 8.60 7.43 0.48
CA ARG A 24 10.04 7.36 0.79
C ARG A 24 10.57 8.43 1.74
N PHE A 25 9.70 9.30 2.27
CA PHE A 25 10.08 10.41 3.17
C PHE A 25 10.12 9.96 4.63
N LEU A 26 10.64 8.75 4.82
CA LEU A 26 10.91 8.10 6.09
C LEU A 26 12.38 7.64 6.05
N PRO A 27 13.08 7.63 7.19
CA PRO A 27 14.30 6.84 7.33
C PRO A 27 14.06 5.39 6.87
N ILE A 28 15.11 4.73 6.34
CA ILE A 28 14.99 3.38 5.77
C ILE A 28 14.32 2.42 6.77
N GLU A 29 14.73 2.47 8.03
CA GLU A 29 14.21 1.60 9.10
C GLU A 29 12.72 1.85 9.38
N GLN A 30 12.27 3.11 9.28
CA GLN A 30 10.86 3.47 9.46
C GLN A 30 10.03 2.99 8.27
N GLN A 31 10.52 3.17 7.04
CA GLN A 31 9.85 2.67 5.84
C GLN A 31 9.71 1.14 5.88
N VAL A 32 10.78 0.44 6.28
CA VAL A 32 10.77 -1.02 6.50
C VAL A 32 9.74 -1.42 7.57
N LYS A 33 9.65 -0.68 8.69
CA LYS A 33 8.63 -0.94 9.72
C LYS A 33 7.21 -0.83 9.15
N GLU A 34 6.94 0.14 8.28
CA GLU A 34 5.64 0.25 7.62
C GLU A 34 5.35 -0.96 6.73
N ILE A 35 6.32 -1.43 5.94
CA ILE A 35 6.18 -2.66 5.13
C ILE A 35 5.86 -3.86 6.02
N VAL A 36 6.65 -4.06 7.08
CA VAL A 36 6.46 -5.19 8.03
C VAL A 36 5.08 -5.15 8.68
N LYS A 37 4.56 -3.96 9.03
CA LYS A 37 3.18 -3.82 9.55
C LYS A 37 2.15 -4.32 8.55
N VAL A 38 2.30 -4.00 7.26
CA VAL A 38 1.38 -4.48 6.22
C VAL A 38 1.50 -5.99 6.02
N LYS A 39 2.72 -6.53 5.86
CA LYS A 39 2.94 -7.97 5.65
C LYS A 39 2.49 -8.83 6.83
N ARG A 40 2.49 -8.28 8.06
CA ARG A 40 2.01 -8.97 9.28
C ARG A 40 0.53 -8.71 9.60
N SER A 41 -0.15 -7.86 8.85
CA SER A 41 -1.55 -7.52 9.12
C SER A 41 -2.50 -8.71 8.92
N GLU A 42 -2.19 -9.58 7.95
CA GLU A 42 -2.91 -10.81 7.61
C GLU A 42 -1.91 -11.84 7.09
N SER A 43 -2.06 -13.10 7.52
CA SER A 43 -1.37 -14.24 6.93
C SER A 43 -2.29 -15.45 7.00
N ILE A 44 -2.20 -16.36 6.02
CA ILE A 44 -2.89 -17.65 6.10
C ILE A 44 -2.25 -18.53 7.19
N LEU A 45 -0.92 -18.52 7.23
CA LEU A 45 -0.09 -19.25 8.17
C LEU A 45 1.00 -18.32 8.66
N ILE A 46 1.09 -18.15 9.97
CA ILE A 46 2.22 -17.42 10.57
C ILE A 46 3.37 -18.42 10.71
N GLU A 47 4.32 -18.42 9.77
CA GLU A 47 5.45 -19.37 9.74
C GLU A 47 6.38 -19.24 10.95
N LYS A 48 6.60 -18.01 11.42
CA LYS A 48 7.43 -17.70 12.59
C LYS A 48 6.59 -17.00 13.66
N PRO A 49 5.70 -17.75 14.34
CA PRO A 49 4.90 -17.17 15.41
C PRO A 49 5.83 -16.73 16.55
N VAL A 50 5.39 -15.72 17.32
CA VAL A 50 6.10 -15.35 18.54
C VAL A 50 5.95 -16.51 19.53
N THR A 51 7.08 -16.93 20.08
CA THR A 51 7.18 -18.04 21.04
C THR A 51 7.81 -17.58 22.34
N ILE A 52 7.55 -18.32 23.42
CA ILE A 52 8.15 -18.08 24.73
C ILE A 52 8.53 -19.40 25.39
N SER A 53 9.57 -19.38 26.23
CA SER A 53 9.97 -20.52 27.05
C SER A 53 9.04 -20.67 28.26
N PRO A 54 8.78 -21.91 28.74
CA PRO A 54 7.97 -22.18 29.94
C PRO A 54 8.54 -21.56 31.23
N ASP A 55 9.84 -21.29 31.27
CA ASP A 55 10.55 -20.77 32.45
C ASP A 55 10.69 -19.25 32.45
N LYS A 56 10.06 -18.57 31.48
CA LYS A 56 9.94 -17.11 31.44
C LYS A 56 8.79 -16.65 32.33
N THR A 57 8.82 -15.37 32.69
CA THR A 57 7.78 -14.77 33.55
C THR A 57 6.56 -14.33 32.74
N ILE A 58 5.42 -14.19 33.41
CA ILE A 58 4.22 -13.56 32.83
C ILE A 58 4.49 -12.11 32.40
N LYS A 59 5.34 -11.38 33.12
CA LYS A 59 5.78 -10.04 32.73
C LYS A 59 6.36 -10.01 31.32
N GLU A 60 7.31 -10.90 31.04
CA GLU A 60 7.94 -11.02 29.72
C GLU A 60 6.91 -11.42 28.65
N ALA A 61 5.95 -12.29 28.98
CA ALA A 61 4.85 -12.64 28.08
C ALA A 61 3.96 -11.42 27.75
N LYS A 62 3.57 -10.62 28.76
CA LYS A 62 2.78 -9.38 28.57
C LYS A 62 3.55 -8.36 27.72
N GLU A 63 4.85 -8.22 27.94
CA GLU A 63 5.72 -7.33 27.14
C GLU A 63 5.78 -7.76 25.67
N LEU A 64 5.95 -9.06 25.39
CA LEU A 64 5.90 -9.59 24.02
C LEU A 64 4.52 -9.36 23.39
N MET A 65 3.42 -9.63 24.11
CA MET A 65 2.07 -9.38 23.61
C MET A 65 1.88 -7.90 23.23
N LYS A 66 2.36 -6.97 24.07
CA LYS A 66 2.28 -5.53 23.83
C LYS A 66 3.18 -5.09 22.66
N GLN A 67 4.43 -5.56 22.64
CA GLN A 67 5.41 -5.22 21.61
C GLN A 67 4.95 -5.63 20.22
N TYR A 68 4.37 -6.83 20.09
CA TYR A 68 3.94 -7.38 18.81
C TYR A 68 2.45 -7.15 18.52
N GLY A 69 1.68 -6.61 19.48
CA GLY A 69 0.24 -6.39 19.34
C GLY A 69 -0.57 -7.68 19.17
N ILE A 70 -0.14 -8.77 19.81
CA ILE A 70 -0.72 -10.11 19.67
C ILE A 70 -1.43 -10.56 20.95
N GLY A 71 -2.53 -11.30 20.78
CA GLY A 71 -3.36 -11.78 21.89
C GLY A 71 -2.97 -13.15 22.46
N GLY A 72 -1.86 -13.74 22.01
CA GLY A 72 -1.38 -15.01 22.54
C GLY A 72 -0.08 -15.47 21.89
N ILE A 73 0.65 -16.30 22.63
CA ILE A 73 2.03 -16.71 22.37
C ILE A 73 2.10 -18.23 22.55
N VAL A 74 2.73 -18.93 21.60
CA VAL A 74 2.94 -20.37 21.69
C VAL A 74 4.10 -20.65 22.64
N VAL A 75 3.92 -21.55 23.60
CA VAL A 75 4.96 -21.94 24.54
C VAL A 75 5.68 -23.16 23.98
N ILE A 76 6.99 -23.06 23.85
CA ILE A 76 7.84 -24.12 23.29
C ILE A 76 8.92 -24.54 24.28
N ASP A 77 9.29 -25.82 24.25
CA ASP A 77 10.44 -26.34 24.99
C ASP A 77 11.78 -26.02 24.27
N GLU A 78 12.88 -26.46 24.89
CA GLU A 78 14.24 -26.38 24.35
C GLU A 78 14.43 -27.12 23.01
N ASN A 79 13.56 -28.07 22.68
CA ASN A 79 13.56 -28.82 21.42
C ASN A 79 12.61 -28.24 20.36
N GLN A 80 12.03 -27.06 20.62
CA GLN A 80 11.00 -26.37 19.82
C GLN A 80 9.65 -27.12 19.72
N LYS A 81 9.37 -28.05 20.63
CA LYS A 81 8.06 -28.71 20.72
C LYS A 81 7.05 -27.80 21.37
N VAL A 82 5.82 -27.82 20.84
CA VAL A 82 4.69 -27.09 21.46
C VAL A 82 4.29 -27.79 22.74
N ILE A 83 4.40 -27.08 23.86
CA ILE A 83 4.06 -27.60 25.20
C ILE A 83 2.97 -26.78 25.89
N GLY A 84 2.56 -25.66 25.28
CA GLY A 84 1.52 -24.81 25.84
C GLY A 84 1.17 -23.63 24.95
N ILE A 85 0.13 -22.91 25.35
CA ILE A 85 -0.21 -21.59 24.79
C ILE A 85 -0.62 -20.67 25.93
N ILE A 86 -0.15 -19.42 25.88
CA ILE A 86 -0.54 -18.38 26.82
C ILE A 86 -1.20 -17.22 26.06
N THR A 87 -2.35 -16.77 26.55
CA THR A 87 -3.19 -15.77 25.91
C THR A 87 -3.42 -14.59 26.82
N THR A 88 -3.96 -13.50 26.26
CA THR A 88 -4.35 -12.33 27.06
C THR A 88 -5.35 -12.68 28.15
N ARG A 89 -6.22 -13.69 27.95
CA ARG A 89 -7.21 -14.10 28.96
C ARG A 89 -6.55 -14.71 30.19
N ASP A 90 -5.47 -15.46 30.00
CA ASP A 90 -4.76 -16.17 31.06
C ASP A 90 -4.01 -15.21 31.99
N VAL A 91 -3.56 -14.07 31.45
CA VAL A 91 -2.75 -13.08 32.18
C VAL A 91 -3.51 -11.80 32.55
N LYS A 92 -4.76 -11.65 32.12
CA LYS A 92 -5.53 -10.38 32.25
C LYS A 92 -5.78 -9.99 33.71
N PHE A 93 -6.04 -10.98 34.55
CA PHE A 93 -6.44 -10.79 35.95
C PHE A 93 -5.39 -11.34 36.92
N GLU A 94 -4.18 -11.61 36.44
CA GLU A 94 -3.07 -12.05 37.29
C GLU A 94 -2.23 -10.85 37.72
N ASP A 95 -2.27 -10.58 39.02
CA ASP A 95 -1.55 -9.49 39.68
C ASP A 95 -0.06 -9.84 39.92
N ARG A 96 0.27 -11.13 39.99
CA ARG A 96 1.64 -11.62 40.20
C ARG A 96 2.36 -11.80 38.87
N GLU A 97 3.18 -10.82 38.52
CA GLU A 97 3.90 -10.84 37.24
C GLU A 97 5.18 -11.70 37.23
N ASP A 98 5.60 -12.16 38.41
CA ASP A 98 6.78 -13.00 38.63
C ASP A 98 6.53 -14.51 38.43
N LEU A 99 5.25 -14.92 38.34
CA LEU A 99 4.89 -16.30 38.02
C LEU A 99 5.47 -16.74 36.68
N LEU A 100 5.82 -18.01 36.58
CA LEU A 100 6.34 -18.59 35.36
C LEU A 100 5.21 -18.91 34.39
N VAL A 101 5.51 -18.81 33.09
CA VAL A 101 4.57 -19.12 32.00
C VAL A 101 3.99 -20.52 32.15
N LYS A 102 4.80 -21.51 32.54
CA LYS A 102 4.35 -22.91 32.73
C LYS A 102 3.29 -23.11 33.82
N GLU A 103 3.17 -22.15 34.74
CA GLU A 103 2.20 -22.19 35.83
C GLU A 103 0.81 -21.72 35.39
N VAL A 104 0.75 -20.88 34.34
CA VAL A 104 -0.49 -20.20 33.91
C VAL A 104 -0.92 -20.58 32.49
N MET A 105 -0.02 -21.08 31.66
CA MET A 105 -0.33 -21.49 30.29
C MET A 105 -1.36 -22.63 30.24
N THR A 106 -2.12 -22.68 29.14
CA THR A 106 -2.90 -23.87 28.78
C THR A 106 -1.94 -24.95 28.26
N LYS A 107 -1.93 -26.13 28.90
CA LYS A 107 -1.03 -27.25 28.56
C LYS A 107 -1.59 -28.18 27.47
N ASP A 108 -2.91 -28.38 27.48
CA ASP A 108 -3.60 -29.22 26.49
C ASP A 108 -3.88 -28.42 25.21
N VAL A 109 -2.83 -28.25 24.42
CA VAL A 109 -2.90 -27.47 23.18
C VAL A 109 -3.37 -28.36 22.04
N ILE A 110 -4.54 -28.02 21.47
CA ILE A 110 -4.96 -28.58 20.19
C ILE A 110 -4.01 -28.09 19.11
N THR A 111 -3.42 -29.02 18.36
CA THR A 111 -2.50 -28.73 17.25
C THR A 111 -3.01 -29.38 15.97
N ALA A 112 -2.48 -28.96 14.82
CA ALA A 112 -2.76 -29.57 13.53
C ALA A 112 -1.45 -29.84 12.76
N PRO A 113 -1.41 -30.86 11.88
CA PRO A 113 -0.20 -31.19 11.14
C PRO A 113 0.15 -30.14 10.07
N PHE A 114 1.42 -30.06 9.70
CA PHE A 114 1.83 -29.26 8.56
C PHE A 114 1.12 -29.72 7.27
N GLY A 115 0.55 -28.76 6.53
CA GLY A 115 -0.27 -29.03 5.35
C GLY A 115 -1.78 -28.94 5.58
N THR A 116 -2.24 -28.71 6.82
CA THR A 116 -3.66 -28.44 7.12
C THR A 116 -4.18 -27.26 6.30
N THR A 117 -5.29 -27.49 5.60
CA THR A 117 -5.99 -26.48 4.79
C THR A 117 -6.72 -25.47 5.67
N ILE A 118 -7.14 -24.34 5.08
CA ILE A 118 -7.87 -23.31 5.82
C ILE A 118 -9.24 -23.83 6.26
N GLU A 119 -9.88 -24.62 5.42
CA GLU A 119 -11.18 -25.23 5.65
C GLU A 119 -11.12 -26.23 6.83
N GLU A 120 -10.08 -27.08 6.85
CA GLU A 120 -9.82 -27.97 7.97
C GLU A 120 -9.49 -27.19 9.25
N ALA A 121 -8.60 -26.19 9.16
CA ALA A 121 -8.25 -25.35 10.30
C ALA A 121 -9.47 -24.62 10.88
N LYS A 122 -10.37 -24.12 10.00
CA LYS A 122 -11.63 -23.49 10.39
C LYS A 122 -12.51 -24.45 11.18
N GLU A 123 -12.65 -25.70 10.71
CA GLU A 123 -13.47 -26.69 11.41
C GLU A 123 -12.83 -27.10 12.74
N ILE A 124 -11.51 -27.27 12.81
CA ILE A 124 -10.79 -27.56 14.06
C ILE A 124 -11.00 -26.42 15.08
N LEU A 125 -10.81 -25.16 14.67
CA LEU A 125 -11.01 -23.99 15.52
C LEU A 125 -12.45 -23.91 16.03
N LYS A 126 -13.43 -24.19 15.15
CA LYS A 126 -14.87 -24.15 15.46
C LYS A 126 -15.30 -25.26 16.43
N VAL A 127 -14.91 -26.52 16.16
CA VAL A 127 -15.26 -27.68 16.99
C VAL A 127 -14.67 -27.54 18.40
N ASN A 128 -13.40 -27.13 18.48
CA ASN A 128 -12.68 -26.99 19.75
C ASN A 128 -12.93 -25.63 20.43
N LYS A 129 -13.63 -24.69 19.78
CA LYS A 129 -13.94 -23.34 20.28
C LYS A 129 -12.69 -22.56 20.71
N ILE A 130 -11.62 -22.69 19.94
CA ILE A 130 -10.33 -22.04 20.17
C ILE A 130 -10.06 -20.99 19.08
N GLU A 131 -9.22 -19.99 19.40
CA GLU A 131 -8.89 -18.89 18.49
C GLU A 131 -7.54 -19.07 17.78
N LYS A 132 -6.71 -20.01 18.22
CA LYS A 132 -5.32 -20.19 17.82
C LYS A 132 -5.02 -21.67 17.66
N LEU A 133 -4.49 -22.06 16.51
CA LEU A 133 -4.18 -23.43 16.15
C LEU A 133 -2.70 -23.53 15.73
N PRO A 134 -1.82 -23.97 16.64
CA PRO A 134 -0.43 -24.24 16.30
C PRO A 134 -0.33 -25.39 15.29
N ILE A 135 0.49 -25.17 14.26
CA ILE A 135 0.79 -26.15 13.23
C ILE A 135 2.12 -26.81 13.57
N VAL A 136 2.15 -28.14 13.62
CA VAL A 136 3.32 -28.91 14.05
C VAL A 136 3.76 -29.92 13.00
N ASP A 137 5.03 -30.34 13.05
CA ASP A 137 5.50 -31.52 12.32
C ASP A 137 5.18 -32.82 13.05
N GLU A 138 5.57 -33.94 12.45
CA GLU A 138 5.42 -35.29 12.98
C GLU A 138 6.09 -35.51 14.35
N PHE A 139 7.05 -34.65 14.74
CA PHE A 139 7.74 -34.71 16.03
C PHE A 139 7.14 -33.75 17.07
N GLY A 140 6.07 -33.02 16.72
CA GLY A 140 5.42 -32.01 17.56
C GLY A 140 6.13 -30.66 17.59
N LYS A 141 7.10 -30.41 16.68
CA LYS A 141 7.78 -29.12 16.62
C LYS A 141 6.95 -28.09 15.90
N LEU A 142 6.97 -26.86 16.40
CA LEU A 142 6.20 -25.75 15.83
C LEU A 142 6.67 -25.41 14.41
N LYS A 143 5.75 -25.44 13.45
CA LYS A 143 5.95 -25.01 12.05
C LYS A 143 5.16 -23.76 11.68
N GLY A 144 4.15 -23.42 12.46
CA GLY A 144 3.44 -22.16 12.28
C GLY A 144 2.22 -22.02 13.18
N LEU A 145 1.42 -20.98 12.93
CA LEU A 145 0.21 -20.69 13.68
C LEU A 145 -0.90 -20.20 12.73
N ILE A 146 -2.08 -20.79 12.83
CA ILE A 146 -3.31 -20.30 12.19
C ILE A 146 -4.20 -19.69 13.28
N THR A 147 -4.81 -18.54 13.00
CA THR A 147 -5.73 -17.88 13.95
C THR A 147 -7.12 -17.72 13.37
N ALA A 148 -8.14 -17.82 14.23
CA ALA A 148 -9.53 -17.57 13.85
C ALA A 148 -9.71 -16.15 13.27
N LYS A 149 -8.96 -15.17 13.80
CA LYS A 149 -8.94 -13.79 13.31
C LYS A 149 -8.51 -13.71 11.84
N ASP A 150 -7.49 -14.46 11.44
CA ASP A 150 -7.00 -14.44 10.05
C ASP A 150 -7.99 -15.10 9.08
N ILE A 151 -8.69 -16.16 9.53
CA ILE A 151 -9.77 -16.79 8.76
C ILE A 151 -10.95 -15.81 8.60
N THR A 152 -11.41 -15.17 9.67
CA THR A 152 -12.51 -14.20 9.61
C THR A 152 -12.20 -13.04 8.69
N LYS A 153 -10.97 -12.48 8.74
CA LYS A 153 -10.57 -11.39 7.83
C LYS A 153 -10.58 -11.82 6.37
N ARG A 154 -10.23 -13.07 6.06
CA ARG A 154 -10.28 -13.59 4.68
C ARG A 154 -11.72 -13.63 4.15
N GLU A 155 -12.69 -13.93 5.01
CA GLU A 155 -14.11 -13.89 4.65
C GLU A 155 -14.65 -12.45 4.55
N GLU A 156 -14.15 -11.55 5.40
CA GLU A 156 -14.51 -10.12 5.39
C GLU A 156 -13.98 -9.41 4.13
N TYR A 157 -12.80 -9.81 3.63
CA TYR A 157 -12.12 -9.20 2.48
C TYR A 157 -11.79 -10.24 1.40
N PRO A 158 -12.79 -10.73 0.65
CA PRO A 158 -12.60 -11.78 -0.36
C PRO A 158 -11.75 -11.32 -1.56
N GLU A 159 -11.83 -10.04 -1.91
CA GLU A 159 -11.09 -9.43 -3.02
C GLU A 159 -9.68 -8.98 -2.62
N ALA A 160 -9.20 -9.32 -1.42
CA ALA A 160 -7.94 -8.79 -0.91
C ALA A 160 -6.73 -9.19 -1.79
N CYS A 161 -5.93 -8.19 -2.16
CA CYS A 161 -4.70 -8.36 -2.94
C CYS A 161 -3.61 -8.99 -2.06
N LYS A 162 -3.36 -10.29 -2.27
CA LYS A 162 -2.46 -11.11 -1.44
C LYS A 162 -1.29 -11.68 -2.25
N ASP A 163 -0.17 -11.90 -1.57
CA ASP A 163 0.98 -12.62 -2.11
C ASP A 163 0.75 -14.14 -2.05
N SER A 164 1.71 -14.92 -2.56
CA SER A 164 1.64 -16.39 -2.56
C SER A 164 1.59 -17.01 -1.16
N LYS A 165 1.98 -16.27 -0.11
CA LYS A 165 1.88 -16.67 1.31
C LYS A 165 0.56 -16.24 1.95
N GLY A 166 -0.32 -15.59 1.20
CA GLY A 166 -1.62 -15.10 1.68
C GLY A 166 -1.54 -13.80 2.49
N ARG A 167 -0.41 -13.09 2.45
CA ARG A 167 -0.22 -11.80 3.12
C ARG A 167 -0.61 -10.67 2.20
N LEU A 168 -1.08 -9.56 2.75
CA LEU A 168 -1.41 -8.38 1.94
C LEU A 168 -0.19 -7.91 1.13
N ARG A 169 -0.41 -7.53 -0.13
CA ARG A 169 0.62 -6.93 -0.98
C ARG A 169 0.85 -5.47 -0.63
N VAL A 170 2.10 -5.03 -0.72
CA VAL A 170 2.50 -3.64 -0.46
C VAL A 170 3.69 -3.24 -1.32
N GLY A 171 3.63 -2.02 -1.87
CA GLY A 171 4.75 -1.42 -2.57
C GLY A 171 5.44 -0.33 -1.75
N ALA A 172 6.62 0.07 -2.18
CA ALA A 172 7.39 1.14 -1.55
C ALA A 172 8.02 2.06 -2.59
N ALA A 173 7.92 3.37 -2.38
CA ALA A 173 8.63 4.34 -3.19
C ALA A 173 10.12 4.40 -2.81
N ILE A 174 10.97 4.64 -3.80
CA ILE A 174 12.41 4.89 -3.64
C ILE A 174 12.85 6.03 -4.58
N GLY A 175 13.99 6.64 -4.26
CA GLY A 175 14.57 7.70 -5.08
C GLY A 175 15.55 7.17 -6.13
N VAL A 176 16.33 8.09 -6.70
CA VAL A 176 17.39 7.79 -7.69
C VAL A 176 18.77 8.34 -7.30
N LYS A 177 18.88 8.97 -6.12
CA LYS A 177 20.10 9.58 -5.59
C LYS A 177 20.34 9.09 -4.16
N GLY A 178 21.60 9.07 -3.74
CA GLY A 178 22.00 8.72 -2.38
C GLY A 178 21.75 7.25 -2.06
N ASP A 179 21.00 7.00 -1.00
CA ASP A 179 20.78 5.71 -0.33
C ASP A 179 19.85 4.73 -1.08
N TYR A 180 19.44 5.02 -2.31
CA TYR A 180 18.33 4.29 -2.95
C TYR A 180 18.59 2.78 -3.12
N LEU A 181 19.84 2.35 -3.31
CA LEU A 181 20.18 0.92 -3.40
C LEU A 181 20.15 0.23 -2.03
N GLU A 182 20.64 0.89 -0.97
CA GLU A 182 20.58 0.39 0.40
C GLU A 182 19.13 0.31 0.87
N ARG A 183 18.34 1.33 0.55
CA ARG A 183 16.90 1.37 0.78
C ARG A 183 16.18 0.25 0.04
N ALA A 184 16.46 0.06 -1.25
CA ALA A 184 15.89 -1.03 -2.04
C ALA A 184 16.21 -2.39 -1.41
N GLU A 185 17.47 -2.62 -1.02
CA GLU A 185 17.90 -3.85 -0.35
C GLU A 185 17.12 -4.10 0.95
N ALA A 186 17.02 -3.10 1.82
CA ALA A 186 16.30 -3.21 3.08
C ALA A 186 14.80 -3.48 2.89
N LEU A 187 14.17 -2.85 1.90
CA LEU A 187 12.75 -3.05 1.58
C LEU A 187 12.48 -4.44 0.99
N ILE A 188 13.39 -4.95 0.14
CA ILE A 188 13.31 -6.31 -0.41
C ILE A 188 13.48 -7.35 0.71
N GLN A 189 14.44 -7.13 1.62
CA GLN A 189 14.61 -7.98 2.81
C GLN A 189 13.36 -7.98 3.72
N ALA A 190 12.62 -6.87 3.74
CA ALA A 190 11.32 -6.76 4.42
C ALA A 190 10.15 -7.39 3.64
N GLU A 191 10.42 -8.06 2.52
CA GLU A 191 9.44 -8.69 1.62
C GLU A 191 8.43 -7.70 1.03
N CYS A 192 8.88 -6.50 0.65
CA CYS A 192 8.11 -5.58 -0.19
C CYS A 192 7.85 -6.22 -1.56
N ASP A 193 6.61 -6.10 -2.06
CA ASP A 193 6.17 -6.80 -3.28
C ASP A 193 6.56 -6.05 -4.56
N VAL A 194 6.71 -4.72 -4.50
CA VAL A 194 7.06 -3.89 -5.66
C VAL A 194 7.75 -2.59 -5.23
N LEU A 195 8.82 -2.22 -5.93
CA LEU A 195 9.50 -0.94 -5.72
C LEU A 195 9.02 0.07 -6.77
N VAL A 196 8.80 1.32 -6.35
CA VAL A 196 8.42 2.43 -7.24
C VAL A 196 9.55 3.44 -7.26
N VAL A 197 10.33 3.47 -8.34
CA VAL A 197 11.33 4.52 -8.60
C VAL A 197 10.58 5.81 -8.92
N ASP A 198 10.59 6.75 -7.96
CA ASP A 198 9.75 7.94 -7.98
C ASP A 198 10.59 9.21 -8.14
N ILE A 199 10.45 9.84 -9.32
CA ILE A 199 11.09 11.11 -9.68
C ILE A 199 10.16 11.91 -10.60
N ALA A 200 10.24 13.24 -10.58
CA ALA A 200 9.43 14.10 -11.44
C ALA A 200 9.66 13.83 -12.95
N HIS A 201 10.92 13.59 -13.34
CA HIS A 201 11.30 13.27 -14.71
C HIS A 201 11.93 11.86 -14.79
N GLY A 202 11.08 10.86 -15.00
CA GLY A 202 11.46 9.46 -15.11
C GLY A 202 12.24 9.11 -16.39
N HIS A 203 12.22 9.99 -17.39
CA HIS A 203 13.00 9.84 -18.63
C HIS A 203 14.41 10.47 -18.52
N SER A 204 14.88 10.72 -17.30
CA SER A 204 16.25 11.20 -17.06
C SER A 204 17.27 10.05 -16.98
N ASP A 205 18.51 10.30 -17.37
CA ASP A 205 19.62 9.33 -17.24
C ASP A 205 19.81 8.83 -15.80
N LEU A 206 19.44 9.64 -14.81
CA LEU A 206 19.49 9.23 -13.40
C LEU A 206 18.46 8.14 -13.10
N ALA A 207 17.23 8.30 -13.60
CA ALA A 207 16.16 7.34 -13.39
C ALA A 207 16.43 6.03 -14.13
N ILE A 208 16.79 6.12 -15.42
CA ILE A 208 17.12 4.95 -16.25
C ILE A 208 18.25 4.13 -15.60
N ARG A 209 19.37 4.79 -15.22
CA ARG A 209 20.48 4.10 -14.55
C ARG A 209 20.09 3.51 -13.20
N ALA A 210 19.23 4.18 -12.42
CA ALA A 210 18.77 3.65 -11.15
C ALA A 210 17.95 2.37 -11.34
N VAL A 211 17.03 2.35 -12.31
CA VAL A 211 16.25 1.15 -12.67
C VAL A 211 17.18 0.02 -13.08
N SER A 212 18.08 0.24 -14.05
CA SER A 212 18.99 -0.82 -14.52
C SER A 212 19.85 -1.39 -13.40
N LYS A 213 20.37 -0.54 -12.49
CA LYS A 213 21.14 -1.00 -11.32
C LYS A 213 20.32 -1.81 -10.33
N ILE A 214 19.05 -1.45 -10.12
CA ILE A 214 18.16 -2.23 -9.25
C ILE A 214 17.91 -3.60 -9.87
N LYS A 215 17.59 -3.67 -11.17
CA LYS A 215 17.34 -4.95 -11.86
C LYS A 215 18.59 -5.82 -11.95
N GLU A 216 19.78 -5.22 -12.14
CA GLU A 216 21.06 -5.92 -12.13
C GLU A 216 21.37 -6.54 -10.75
N LYS A 217 21.12 -5.78 -9.67
CA LYS A 217 21.43 -6.24 -8.30
C LYS A 217 20.35 -7.18 -7.73
N PHE A 218 19.09 -7.03 -8.15
CA PHE A 218 17.94 -7.71 -7.56
C PHE A 218 17.03 -8.33 -8.63
N ASP A 219 17.28 -9.60 -8.95
CA ASP A 219 16.65 -10.31 -10.07
C ASP A 219 15.15 -10.63 -9.89
N LYS A 220 14.63 -10.59 -8.65
CA LYS A 220 13.26 -11.06 -8.33
C LYS A 220 12.29 -9.95 -7.93
N VAL A 221 12.71 -8.70 -7.91
CA VAL A 221 11.86 -7.60 -7.48
C VAL A 221 11.15 -6.98 -8.68
N GLU A 222 9.85 -6.77 -8.52
CA GLU A 222 9.03 -5.98 -9.44
C GLU A 222 9.39 -4.49 -9.28
N VAL A 223 9.65 -3.80 -10.38
CA VAL A 223 10.05 -2.40 -10.42
C VAL A 223 9.10 -1.61 -11.31
N ILE A 224 8.42 -0.64 -10.70
CA ILE A 224 7.70 0.41 -11.40
C ILE A 224 8.61 1.64 -11.45
N ALA A 225 8.66 2.35 -12.58
CA ALA A 225 9.34 3.65 -12.61
C ALA A 225 8.50 4.74 -13.29
N GLY A 226 8.72 5.97 -12.85
CA GLY A 226 8.11 7.15 -13.43
C GLY A 226 8.58 8.44 -12.76
N ASN A 227 8.05 9.60 -13.16
CA ASN A 227 6.95 9.72 -14.12
C ASN A 227 7.45 10.04 -15.53
N VAL A 228 6.77 9.43 -16.51
CA VAL A 228 6.91 9.77 -17.94
C VAL A 228 5.57 10.26 -18.47
N ALA A 229 5.59 10.95 -19.59
CA ALA A 229 4.37 11.44 -20.25
C ALA A 229 4.44 11.33 -21.78
N THR A 230 5.42 10.58 -22.30
CA THR A 230 5.71 10.43 -23.73
C THR A 230 6.01 8.96 -24.04
N ALA A 231 5.67 8.55 -25.26
CA ALA A 231 5.96 7.20 -25.76
C ALA A 231 7.46 6.84 -25.65
N GLN A 232 8.36 7.78 -25.99
CA GLN A 232 9.80 7.55 -25.89
C GLN A 232 10.26 7.32 -24.45
N GLY A 233 9.75 8.12 -23.49
CA GLY A 233 10.11 7.94 -22.09
C GLY A 233 9.63 6.60 -21.54
N THR A 234 8.45 6.14 -21.98
CA THR A 234 7.95 4.79 -21.68
C THR A 234 8.87 3.73 -22.26
N LYS A 235 9.26 3.84 -23.53
CA LYS A 235 10.15 2.88 -24.20
C LYS A 235 11.51 2.77 -23.50
N ASP A 236 12.11 3.90 -23.16
CA ASP A 236 13.44 3.92 -22.54
C ASP A 236 13.42 3.35 -21.11
N LEU A 237 12.31 3.50 -20.37
CA LEU A 237 12.14 2.82 -19.08
C LEU A 237 11.94 1.32 -19.23
N ILE A 238 11.18 0.88 -20.24
CA ILE A 238 11.01 -0.54 -20.57
C ILE A 238 12.36 -1.18 -20.92
N ASP A 239 13.16 -0.51 -21.75
CA ASP A 239 14.50 -0.96 -22.12
C ASP A 239 15.46 -0.98 -20.91
N ALA A 240 15.23 -0.13 -19.91
CA ALA A 240 15.97 -0.16 -18.65
C ALA A 240 15.61 -1.37 -17.76
N GLY A 241 14.48 -2.03 -18.02
CA GLY A 241 14.04 -3.25 -17.35
C GLY A 241 12.91 -3.09 -16.33
N VAL A 242 12.07 -2.04 -16.44
CA VAL A 242 10.89 -1.92 -15.56
C VAL A 242 9.85 -3.00 -15.86
N ASP A 243 9.10 -3.39 -14.82
CA ASP A 243 7.94 -4.28 -14.91
C ASP A 243 6.62 -3.49 -14.98
N GLY A 244 6.68 -2.16 -14.81
CA GLY A 244 5.55 -1.25 -15.00
C GLY A 244 5.98 0.21 -15.13
N VAL A 245 5.17 1.02 -15.83
CA VAL A 245 5.49 2.44 -16.07
C VAL A 245 4.44 3.34 -15.43
N LYS A 246 4.89 4.30 -14.61
CA LYS A 246 4.03 5.32 -14.01
C LYS A 246 3.96 6.57 -14.90
N VAL A 247 2.75 6.91 -15.35
CA VAL A 247 2.49 7.92 -16.39
C VAL A 247 1.76 9.13 -15.82
N GLY A 248 2.34 10.31 -16.03
CA GLY A 248 1.70 11.59 -15.73
C GLY A 248 2.68 12.65 -15.25
N VAL A 249 2.75 13.78 -15.96
CA VAL A 249 3.59 14.93 -15.58
C VAL A 249 2.72 16.18 -15.46
N GLY A 250 2.66 16.76 -14.26
CA GLY A 250 1.92 17.98 -13.99
C GLY A 250 0.39 17.85 -13.95
N SER A 251 -0.16 16.64 -13.83
CA SER A 251 -1.60 16.36 -13.83
C SER A 251 -2.23 16.31 -12.42
N GLY A 252 -1.41 16.23 -11.37
CA GLY A 252 -1.87 16.13 -9.99
C GLY A 252 -2.56 17.40 -9.49
N SER A 253 -3.56 17.27 -8.62
CA SER A 253 -4.36 18.41 -8.11
C SER A 253 -3.57 19.43 -7.27
N ILE A 254 -2.41 19.04 -6.75
CA ILE A 254 -1.51 19.87 -5.93
C ILE A 254 -0.13 20.05 -6.59
N CYS A 255 -0.02 19.68 -7.87
CA CYS A 255 1.19 19.75 -8.67
C CYS A 255 1.13 21.02 -9.52
N ILE A 256 2.16 21.87 -9.42
CA ILE A 256 2.28 23.10 -10.20
C ILE A 256 3.43 23.06 -11.20
N THR A 257 3.99 21.87 -11.49
CA THR A 257 5.09 21.67 -12.44
C THR A 257 4.84 22.35 -13.78
N ARG A 258 3.62 22.26 -14.35
CA ARG A 258 3.30 22.92 -15.63
C ARG A 258 3.37 24.44 -15.56
N ILE A 259 2.97 25.00 -14.43
CA ILE A 259 2.95 26.45 -14.23
C ILE A 259 4.36 26.97 -13.97
N VAL A 260 5.14 26.27 -13.15
CA VAL A 260 6.47 26.69 -12.73
C VAL A 260 7.51 26.42 -13.82
N THR A 261 7.48 25.25 -14.45
CA THR A 261 8.52 24.78 -15.39
C THR A 261 8.11 24.88 -16.85
N GLY A 262 6.81 25.02 -17.14
CA GLY A 262 6.26 24.91 -18.49
C GLY A 262 6.17 23.47 -19.03
N ALA A 263 6.68 22.47 -18.30
CA ALA A 263 6.73 21.08 -18.75
C ALA A 263 5.50 20.27 -18.30
N GLY A 264 4.95 19.48 -19.23
CA GLY A 264 3.89 18.51 -18.96
C GLY A 264 3.06 18.18 -20.19
N VAL A 265 2.24 17.14 -20.11
CA VAL A 265 1.36 16.68 -21.20
C VAL A 265 -0.03 16.42 -20.64
N PRO A 266 -1.13 16.89 -21.27
CA PRO A 266 -2.49 16.56 -20.84
C PRO A 266 -2.67 15.07 -20.55
N GLN A 267 -3.21 14.74 -19.37
CA GLN A 267 -3.10 13.39 -18.80
C GLN A 267 -3.68 12.31 -19.72
N LEU A 268 -4.83 12.56 -20.35
CA LEU A 268 -5.47 11.59 -21.24
C LEU A 268 -4.60 11.29 -22.47
N THR A 269 -3.99 12.32 -23.06
CA THR A 269 -3.02 12.17 -24.17
C THR A 269 -1.78 11.41 -23.72
N ALA A 270 -1.21 11.77 -22.57
CA ALA A 270 -0.06 11.07 -22.01
C ALA A 270 -0.33 9.57 -21.82
N ILE A 271 -1.51 9.22 -21.28
CA ILE A 271 -1.94 7.82 -21.13
C ILE A 271 -2.04 7.15 -22.50
N MET A 272 -2.76 7.73 -23.46
CA MET A 272 -2.95 7.14 -24.79
C MET A 272 -1.62 6.89 -25.53
N ASP A 273 -0.67 7.81 -25.41
CA ASP A 273 0.63 7.68 -26.08
C ASP A 273 1.54 6.67 -25.39
N CYS A 274 1.56 6.65 -24.06
CA CYS A 274 2.36 5.70 -23.29
C CYS A 274 1.77 4.28 -23.36
N ALA A 275 0.44 4.14 -23.39
CA ALA A 275 -0.24 2.85 -23.41
C ALA A 275 0.03 2.06 -24.69
N LYS A 276 0.14 2.75 -25.84
CA LYS A 276 0.52 2.11 -27.11
C LYS A 276 1.85 1.35 -26.97
N VAL A 277 2.85 1.99 -26.39
CA VAL A 277 4.15 1.37 -26.14
C VAL A 277 4.04 0.30 -25.06
N GLY A 278 3.35 0.57 -23.96
CA GLY A 278 3.14 -0.43 -22.90
C GLY A 278 2.53 -1.73 -23.44
N HIS A 279 1.48 -1.65 -24.25
CA HIS A 279 0.83 -2.81 -24.85
C HIS A 279 1.71 -3.54 -25.88
N GLU A 280 2.53 -2.83 -26.66
CA GLU A 280 3.46 -3.45 -27.63
C GLU A 280 4.48 -4.37 -26.92
N TYR A 281 4.92 -3.99 -25.73
CA TYR A 281 5.93 -4.71 -24.94
C TYR A 281 5.34 -5.56 -23.81
N ASP A 282 4.01 -5.66 -23.69
CA ASP A 282 3.31 -6.33 -22.59
C ASP A 282 3.70 -5.79 -21.19
N ILE A 283 3.96 -4.47 -21.09
CA ILE A 283 4.27 -3.77 -19.86
C ILE A 283 3.10 -2.88 -19.44
N PRO A 284 2.51 -3.09 -18.25
CA PRO A 284 1.38 -2.30 -17.78
C PRO A 284 1.78 -0.85 -17.49
N ILE A 285 0.86 0.07 -17.76
CA ILE A 285 1.02 1.48 -17.38
C ILE A 285 0.04 1.86 -16.25
N ILE A 286 0.48 2.80 -15.43
CA ILE A 286 -0.27 3.34 -14.29
C ILE A 286 -0.55 4.81 -14.57
N ALA A 287 -1.82 5.19 -14.67
CA ALA A 287 -2.22 6.60 -14.78
C ALA A 287 -2.12 7.28 -13.42
N ASP A 288 -1.14 8.17 -13.23
CA ASP A 288 -0.88 8.88 -11.98
C ASP A 288 -1.25 10.37 -12.09
N GLY A 289 -2.18 10.80 -11.23
CA GLY A 289 -2.65 12.18 -11.15
C GLY A 289 -3.88 12.48 -12.03
N GLY A 290 -4.56 13.59 -11.70
CA GLY A 290 -5.71 14.09 -12.47
C GLY A 290 -7.06 13.41 -12.24
N ILE A 291 -7.12 12.31 -11.48
CA ILE A 291 -8.34 11.56 -11.20
C ILE A 291 -9.18 12.27 -10.12
N ARG A 292 -10.40 12.71 -10.46
CA ARG A 292 -11.30 13.43 -9.56
C ARG A 292 -12.55 12.64 -9.17
N ASN A 293 -12.94 11.67 -10.01
CA ASN A 293 -14.13 10.84 -9.79
C ASN A 293 -13.99 9.50 -10.55
N SER A 294 -14.98 8.62 -10.41
CA SER A 294 -15.02 7.33 -11.11
C SER A 294 -15.04 7.45 -12.63
N GLY A 295 -15.64 8.50 -13.20
CA GLY A 295 -15.65 8.73 -14.64
C GLY A 295 -14.24 9.00 -15.19
N ASP A 296 -13.41 9.73 -14.46
CA ASP A 296 -12.00 9.93 -14.81
C ASP A 296 -11.22 8.59 -14.76
N ILE A 297 -11.54 7.68 -13.83
CA ILE A 297 -10.96 6.33 -13.76
C ILE A 297 -11.35 5.53 -15.01
N THR A 298 -12.64 5.50 -15.36
CA THR A 298 -13.12 4.81 -16.57
C THR A 298 -12.39 5.32 -17.81
N LYS A 299 -12.25 6.65 -17.96
CA LYS A 299 -11.54 7.24 -19.10
C LYS A 299 -10.05 6.88 -19.13
N ALA A 300 -9.38 6.90 -17.98
CA ALA A 300 -7.96 6.54 -17.91
C ALA A 300 -7.72 5.08 -18.28
N LEU A 301 -8.56 4.16 -17.77
CA LEU A 301 -8.47 2.74 -18.11
C LEU A 301 -8.85 2.51 -19.58
N ALA A 302 -9.93 3.12 -20.07
CA ALA A 302 -10.32 3.05 -21.48
C ALA A 302 -9.26 3.59 -22.45
N ALA A 303 -8.46 4.58 -22.01
CA ALA A 303 -7.35 5.11 -22.79
C ALA A 303 -6.11 4.18 -22.83
N GLY A 304 -6.17 3.02 -22.17
CA GLY A 304 -5.12 2.00 -22.20
C GLY A 304 -4.31 1.86 -20.91
N ALA A 305 -4.67 2.55 -19.82
CA ALA A 305 -4.03 2.28 -18.54
C ALA A 305 -4.48 0.94 -17.94
N SER A 306 -3.55 0.24 -17.27
CA SER A 306 -3.83 -1.00 -16.55
C SER A 306 -4.31 -0.75 -15.12
N SER A 307 -3.90 0.37 -14.53
CA SER A 307 -4.40 0.84 -13.24
C SER A 307 -4.32 2.35 -13.13
N VAL A 308 -4.91 2.90 -12.07
CA VAL A 308 -4.84 4.32 -11.72
C VAL A 308 -4.20 4.50 -10.34
N MET A 309 -3.37 5.52 -10.18
CA MET A 309 -2.84 5.94 -8.89
C MET A 309 -3.60 7.18 -8.39
N ILE A 310 -4.14 7.10 -7.18
CA ILE A 310 -5.06 8.10 -6.63
C ILE A 310 -4.47 8.73 -5.37
N GLY A 311 -4.30 10.06 -5.39
CA GLY A 311 -3.87 10.83 -4.23
C GLY A 311 -5.02 11.55 -3.52
N SER A 312 -5.55 12.61 -4.14
CA SER A 312 -6.46 13.58 -3.50
C SER A 312 -7.80 12.99 -3.02
N LEU A 313 -8.30 11.92 -3.66
CA LEU A 313 -9.52 11.25 -3.21
C LEU A 313 -9.31 10.46 -1.92
N LEU A 314 -8.07 10.08 -1.62
CA LEU A 314 -7.71 9.25 -0.46
C LEU A 314 -7.04 10.04 0.67
N ALA A 315 -6.46 11.22 0.40
CA ALA A 315 -5.77 12.03 1.41
C ALA A 315 -6.65 12.43 2.62
N GLY A 316 -7.98 12.49 2.45
CA GLY A 316 -8.93 12.88 3.50
C GLY A 316 -9.56 11.72 4.27
N THR A 317 -9.12 10.47 4.08
CA THR A 317 -9.75 9.31 4.71
C THR A 317 -9.24 9.04 6.11
N ASP A 318 -9.90 8.15 6.86
CA ASP A 318 -9.43 7.71 8.18
C ASP A 318 -7.99 7.17 8.13
N GLU A 319 -7.69 6.36 7.12
CA GLU A 319 -6.43 5.62 6.99
C GLU A 319 -5.27 6.43 6.39
N SER A 320 -5.52 7.63 5.86
CA SER A 320 -4.43 8.51 5.42
C SER A 320 -3.63 9.03 6.62
N PRO A 321 -2.30 9.21 6.50
CA PRO A 321 -1.50 9.81 7.54
C PRO A 321 -1.91 11.26 7.85
N GLY A 322 -1.53 11.74 9.03
CA GLY A 322 -1.77 13.12 9.47
C GLY A 322 -2.95 13.28 10.44
N ILE A 323 -3.14 14.51 10.88
CA ILE A 323 -4.09 14.85 11.95
C ILE A 323 -5.38 15.39 11.34
N THR A 324 -6.52 14.94 11.86
CA THR A 324 -7.83 15.51 11.54
C THR A 324 -8.03 16.80 12.32
N ILE A 325 -8.29 17.89 11.61
CA ILE A 325 -8.56 19.22 12.16
C ILE A 325 -10.07 19.48 12.10
N ILE A 326 -10.63 19.98 13.20
CA ILE A 326 -12.04 20.39 13.28
C ILE A 326 -12.10 21.91 13.14
N ARG A 327 -12.89 22.40 12.20
CA ARG A 327 -13.21 23.81 12.01
C ARG A 327 -14.74 23.99 12.05
N PRO A 328 -15.25 25.22 12.24
CA PRO A 328 -16.70 25.46 12.32
C PRO A 328 -17.48 24.98 11.08
N ASP A 329 -16.83 24.93 9.92
CA ASP A 329 -17.39 24.53 8.63
C ASP A 329 -17.16 23.05 8.28
N GLY A 330 -16.47 22.28 9.13
CA GLY A 330 -16.32 20.83 8.94
C GLY A 330 -15.04 20.22 9.48
N ARG A 331 -14.83 18.94 9.13
CA ARG A 331 -13.61 18.19 9.44
C ARG A 331 -12.71 18.14 8.21
N TYR A 332 -11.40 18.28 8.44
CA TYR A 332 -10.39 18.36 7.39
C TYR A 332 -9.15 17.54 7.76
N LYS A 333 -8.37 17.14 6.76
CA LYS A 333 -7.01 16.63 6.93
C LYS A 333 -6.02 17.50 6.16
N MET A 334 -4.78 17.59 6.66
CA MET A 334 -3.70 18.27 5.93
C MET A 334 -3.20 17.38 4.78
N SER A 335 -3.02 17.96 3.60
CA SER A 335 -2.48 17.30 2.40
C SER A 335 -1.44 18.19 1.74
N ARG A 336 -0.35 17.61 1.24
CA ARG A 336 0.72 18.37 0.57
C ARG A 336 1.30 17.65 -0.62
N GLY A 337 1.78 18.40 -1.61
CA GLY A 337 2.51 17.87 -2.75
C GLY A 337 3.91 17.42 -2.35
N MET A 338 4.41 16.34 -2.94
CA MET A 338 5.74 15.80 -2.59
C MET A 338 6.90 16.74 -2.96
N ALA A 339 6.65 17.70 -3.84
CA ALA A 339 7.58 18.76 -4.21
C ALA A 339 7.29 20.11 -3.49
N SER A 340 6.45 20.13 -2.44
CA SER A 340 6.23 21.34 -1.64
C SER A 340 7.43 21.67 -0.76
N LEU A 341 7.51 22.93 -0.33
CA LEU A 341 8.57 23.43 0.53
C LEU A 341 8.61 22.68 1.87
N THR A 342 7.49 22.57 2.58
CA THR A 342 7.46 21.91 3.89
C THR A 342 7.69 20.40 3.77
N ALA A 343 7.22 19.75 2.69
CA ALA A 343 7.56 18.34 2.43
C ALA A 343 9.09 18.15 2.26
N THR A 344 9.75 19.11 1.62
CA THR A 344 11.20 19.10 1.42
C THR A 344 11.96 19.40 2.71
N ILE A 345 11.50 20.38 3.50
CA ILE A 345 12.07 20.72 4.80
C ILE A 345 11.94 19.54 5.76
N ASP A 346 10.73 18.98 5.93
CA ASP A 346 10.50 17.84 6.81
C ASP A 346 11.36 16.65 6.43
N ARG A 347 11.57 16.43 5.12
CA ARG A 347 12.49 15.38 4.64
C ARG A 347 13.91 15.65 5.12
N ARG A 348 14.46 16.86 4.90
CA ARG A 348 15.82 17.23 5.32
C ARG A 348 16.01 17.13 6.84
N VAL A 349 15.02 17.56 7.61
CA VAL A 349 15.01 17.43 9.08
C VAL A 349 15.04 15.96 9.49
N ARG A 350 14.18 15.11 8.90
CA ARG A 350 14.12 13.68 9.20
C ARG A 350 15.38 12.92 8.78
N GLU A 351 16.07 13.39 7.76
CA GLU A 351 17.36 12.86 7.27
C GLU A 351 18.55 13.36 8.10
N GLY A 352 18.34 14.23 9.10
CA GLY A 352 19.42 14.81 9.90
C GLY A 352 20.36 15.73 9.11
N SER A 353 19.90 16.22 7.96
CA SER A 353 20.68 17.12 7.10
C SER A 353 20.63 18.54 7.62
N ASN A 354 21.78 19.24 7.59
CA ASN A 354 21.80 20.67 7.86
C ASN A 354 20.98 21.42 6.80
N ILE A 355 20.14 22.32 7.28
CA ILE A 355 19.31 23.15 6.44
C ILE A 355 20.10 24.41 6.11
N ASP A 356 20.64 24.48 4.88
CA ASP A 356 21.21 25.72 4.37
C ASP A 356 20.06 26.67 3.98
N GLU A 357 19.99 27.81 4.66
CA GLU A 357 18.98 28.85 4.40
C GLU A 357 19.10 29.42 2.97
N ALA A 358 20.32 29.49 2.41
CA ALA A 358 20.54 29.98 1.05
C ALA A 358 19.99 29.01 -0.01
N GLU A 359 20.19 27.71 0.17
CA GLU A 359 19.68 26.68 -0.76
C GLU A 359 18.14 26.58 -0.72
N LEU A 360 17.53 26.85 0.43
CA LEU A 360 16.07 26.93 0.57
C LEU A 360 15.48 28.16 -0.10
N LEU A 361 16.17 29.30 -0.04
CA LEU A 361 15.76 30.54 -0.70
C LEU A 361 15.79 30.40 -2.23
N GLU A 362 16.70 29.59 -2.76
CA GLU A 362 16.79 29.28 -4.20
C GLU A 362 15.86 28.14 -4.65
N TYR A 363 15.32 27.36 -3.72
CA TYR A 363 14.44 26.23 -4.05
C TYR A 363 13.09 26.71 -4.57
N VAL A 364 12.76 26.32 -5.81
CA VAL A 364 11.47 26.63 -6.43
C VAL A 364 10.52 25.43 -6.27
N PRO A 365 9.52 25.49 -5.38
CA PRO A 365 8.65 24.34 -5.12
C PRO A 365 7.70 24.08 -6.29
N GLU A 366 7.53 22.80 -6.64
CA GLU A 366 6.56 22.35 -7.66
C GLU A 366 5.27 21.77 -7.05
N GLY A 367 5.11 21.87 -5.72
CA GLY A 367 3.93 21.40 -4.99
C GLY A 367 3.41 22.41 -3.98
N VAL A 368 2.11 22.33 -3.69
CA VAL A 368 1.43 23.19 -2.69
C VAL A 368 0.95 22.40 -1.47
N GLU A 369 0.65 23.12 -0.39
CA GLU A 369 -0.02 22.61 0.81
C GLU A 369 -1.49 23.03 0.83
N ALA A 370 -2.37 22.10 1.19
CA ALA A 370 -3.80 22.32 1.21
C ALA A 370 -4.47 21.51 2.33
N MET A 371 -5.59 22.02 2.82
CA MET A 371 -6.52 21.22 3.63
C MET A 371 -7.50 20.52 2.70
N VAL A 372 -7.72 19.23 2.90
CA VAL A 372 -8.73 18.46 2.17
C VAL A 372 -9.88 18.11 3.11
N PRO A 373 -11.14 18.14 2.65
CA PRO A 373 -12.27 17.69 3.45
C PRO A 373 -12.06 16.25 3.93
N TYR A 374 -12.52 15.94 5.14
CA TYR A 374 -12.59 14.59 5.66
C TYR A 374 -13.60 13.74 4.87
N LYS A 375 -13.23 12.51 4.51
CA LYS A 375 -13.98 11.67 3.55
C LYS A 375 -14.44 10.32 4.10
N GLY A 376 -14.23 10.04 5.39
CA GLY A 376 -14.60 8.75 5.99
C GLY A 376 -13.60 7.64 5.67
N LYS A 377 -14.07 6.39 5.62
CA LYS A 377 -13.21 5.22 5.42
C LYS A 377 -12.80 5.03 3.96
N THR A 378 -11.56 4.63 3.75
CA THR A 378 -11.01 4.33 2.42
C THR A 378 -11.84 3.29 1.67
N MET A 379 -12.23 2.20 2.35
CA MET A 379 -13.03 1.11 1.74
C MET A 379 -14.34 1.59 1.12
N GLU A 380 -15.03 2.55 1.76
CA GLU A 380 -16.29 3.09 1.26
C GLU A 380 -16.10 3.90 -0.02
N ILE A 381 -15.00 4.67 -0.09
CA ILE A 381 -14.64 5.44 -1.29
C ILE A 381 -14.26 4.49 -2.42
N ILE A 382 -13.42 3.48 -2.17
CA ILE A 382 -13.02 2.51 -3.20
C ILE A 382 -14.23 1.76 -3.74
N SER A 383 -15.14 1.31 -2.87
CA SER A 383 -16.38 0.64 -3.30
C SER A 383 -17.21 1.51 -4.26
N LYS A 384 -17.38 2.81 -3.95
CA LYS A 384 -18.07 3.76 -4.84
C LYS A 384 -17.34 3.97 -6.16
N LEU A 385 -16.01 4.09 -6.13
CA LEU A 385 -15.19 4.27 -7.34
C LEU A 385 -15.27 3.05 -8.26
N VAL A 386 -15.16 1.83 -7.70
CA VAL A 386 -15.31 0.57 -8.43
C VAL A 386 -16.73 0.40 -8.99
N GLY A 387 -17.76 0.78 -8.23
CA GLY A 387 -19.13 0.79 -8.71
C GLY A 387 -19.33 1.70 -9.93
N GLY A 388 -18.76 2.91 -9.88
CA GLY A 388 -18.76 3.84 -11.00
C GLY A 388 -17.97 3.33 -12.22
N LEU A 389 -16.83 2.67 -11.99
CA LEU A 389 -16.05 2.03 -13.05
C LEU A 389 -16.86 0.91 -13.73
N ARG A 390 -17.48 0.02 -12.96
CA ARG A 390 -18.33 -1.06 -13.50
C ARG A 390 -19.48 -0.51 -14.36
N SER A 391 -20.11 0.56 -13.90
CA SER A 391 -21.13 1.27 -14.70
C SER A 391 -20.54 1.81 -16.01
N GLY A 392 -19.41 2.50 -15.94
CA GLY A 392 -18.70 3.01 -17.13
C GLY A 392 -18.32 1.91 -18.13
N MET A 393 -17.79 0.79 -17.64
CA MET A 393 -17.47 -0.39 -18.47
C MET A 393 -18.70 -0.98 -19.14
N SER A 394 -19.85 -1.03 -18.44
CA SER A 394 -21.12 -1.49 -19.01
C SER A 394 -21.59 -0.60 -20.17
N TYR A 395 -21.43 0.72 -20.08
CA TYR A 395 -21.76 1.63 -21.19
C TYR A 395 -20.86 1.43 -22.41
N CYS A 396 -19.61 1.02 -22.21
CA CYS A 396 -18.67 0.66 -23.27
C CYS A 396 -18.85 -0.80 -23.76
N GLY A 397 -19.81 -1.56 -23.21
CA GLY A 397 -20.01 -2.97 -23.56
C GLY A 397 -18.83 -3.88 -23.20
N ALA A 398 -18.05 -3.52 -22.17
CA ALA A 398 -16.84 -4.24 -21.74
C ALA A 398 -17.06 -5.00 -20.43
N SER A 399 -16.67 -6.27 -20.41
CA SER A 399 -16.79 -7.15 -19.23
C SER A 399 -15.50 -7.26 -18.41
N ASN A 400 -14.38 -6.76 -18.94
CA ASN A 400 -13.07 -6.71 -18.29
C ASN A 400 -12.26 -5.52 -18.86
N ILE A 401 -11.11 -5.21 -18.25
CA ILE A 401 -10.28 -4.07 -18.64
C ILE A 401 -9.73 -4.21 -20.06
N LYS A 402 -9.38 -5.43 -20.50
CA LYS A 402 -8.89 -5.67 -21.85
C LYS A 402 -9.96 -5.35 -22.90
N GLU A 403 -11.19 -5.82 -22.69
CA GLU A 403 -12.32 -5.45 -23.55
C GLU A 403 -12.59 -3.95 -23.53
N LEU A 404 -12.35 -3.27 -22.41
CA LEU A 404 -12.51 -1.82 -22.33
C LEU A 404 -11.49 -1.11 -23.23
N TRP A 405 -10.23 -1.58 -23.28
CA TRP A 405 -9.21 -1.04 -24.19
C TRP A 405 -9.59 -1.23 -25.66
N GLU A 406 -10.21 -2.35 -26.00
CA GLU A 406 -10.56 -2.70 -27.38
C GLU A 406 -11.84 -2.00 -27.87
N LYS A 407 -12.82 -1.81 -26.99
CA LYS A 407 -14.18 -1.36 -27.35
C LYS A 407 -14.43 0.11 -27.10
N ALA A 408 -13.68 0.77 -26.21
CA ALA A 408 -13.98 2.14 -25.85
C ALA A 408 -13.67 3.11 -26.98
N GLU A 409 -14.64 3.97 -27.30
CA GLU A 409 -14.49 5.08 -28.23
C GLU A 409 -14.64 6.41 -27.49
N PHE A 410 -13.88 7.41 -27.92
CA PHE A 410 -13.88 8.74 -27.31
C PHE A 410 -14.45 9.77 -28.29
N ILE A 411 -15.18 10.74 -27.72
CA ILE A 411 -15.62 11.95 -28.42
C ILE A 411 -15.07 13.18 -27.70
N LEU A 412 -14.54 14.12 -28.47
CA LEU A 412 -14.13 15.43 -27.96
C LEU A 412 -15.37 16.29 -27.72
N VAL A 413 -15.39 16.97 -26.58
CA VAL A 413 -16.53 17.78 -26.15
C VAL A 413 -16.07 19.21 -25.88
N SER A 414 -16.96 20.17 -26.15
CA SER A 414 -16.73 21.59 -25.82
C SER A 414 -16.85 21.84 -24.31
N GLU A 415 -16.46 23.03 -23.84
CA GLU A 415 -16.71 23.44 -22.45
C GLU A 415 -18.22 23.48 -22.13
N ALA A 416 -19.06 23.87 -23.10
CA ALA A 416 -20.50 23.87 -22.92
C ALA A 416 -21.04 22.46 -22.70
N SER A 417 -20.59 21.49 -23.50
CA SER A 417 -20.93 20.07 -23.34
C SER A 417 -20.39 19.49 -22.03
N TYR A 418 -19.24 19.96 -21.54
CA TYR A 418 -18.76 19.59 -20.20
C TYR A 418 -19.69 20.10 -19.09
N LYS A 419 -20.16 21.35 -19.19
CA LYS A 419 -21.12 21.94 -18.24
C LYS A 419 -22.48 21.22 -18.30
N GLU A 420 -22.94 20.84 -19.48
CA GLU A 420 -24.14 20.00 -19.69
C GLU A 420 -24.02 18.64 -18.98
N GLY A 421 -22.82 18.04 -18.95
CA GLY A 421 -22.60 16.77 -18.25
C GLY A 421 -22.61 16.88 -16.71
N LEU A 422 -22.58 18.08 -16.13
CA LEU A 422 -22.70 18.31 -14.68
C LEU A 422 -24.17 18.53 -14.31
N PRO A 423 -24.58 18.38 -13.03
CA PRO A 423 -25.89 18.83 -12.61
C PRO A 423 -26.07 20.33 -12.92
N HIS A 424 -27.08 20.67 -13.71
CA HIS A 424 -27.43 22.05 -14.07
C HIS A 424 -28.94 22.28 -13.89
N ASP A 425 -29.33 23.55 -13.70
CA ASP A 425 -30.72 24.02 -13.52
C ASP A 425 -31.48 23.42 -12.32
N VAL A 426 -30.74 22.94 -11.31
CA VAL A 426 -31.30 22.36 -10.07
C VAL A 426 -30.51 22.78 -8.83
N LYS A 427 -31.16 22.75 -7.66
CA LYS A 427 -30.50 22.89 -6.36
C LYS A 427 -30.18 21.50 -5.79
N LEU A 428 -28.91 21.21 -5.58
CA LEU A 428 -28.47 19.96 -4.95
C LEU A 428 -28.85 19.95 -3.46
N ILE A 429 -29.26 18.78 -2.94
CA ILE A 429 -29.73 18.57 -1.56
C ILE A 429 -28.66 17.86 -0.69
N TYR A 430 -27.52 17.50 -1.28
CA TYR A 430 -26.46 16.73 -0.65
C TYR A 430 -25.14 17.50 -0.53
#